data_AF-A0A1V9R228-F1
#
_entry.id   AF-A0A1V9R228-F1
#
_cell.length_a   1.000
_cell.length_b   1.000
_cell.length_c   1.000
_cell.angle_alpha   90.00
_cell.angle_beta   90.00
_cell.angle_gamma   90.00
#
_symmetry.space_group_name_H-M   'P 1'
#
loop_
_entity.id
_entity.type
_entity.pdbx_description
1 polymer ?
#
loop_
_entity_poly.entity_id
_entity_poly.type
_entity_poly.pdbx_seq_one_letter_code
_entity_poly.pdbx_strand_id
1 'polypeptide(L)'
;MNRLNQVIEMVRAGLYVYPIVPNGKQPIKDYSYLKATQDIALIKRWFMDEPNINIGLNLAKSNLIVVDIDNHNNDLQAPLQSLSNLGYKLPSNYIELTKSGGLHYYFRSNKPVKPTRKTKFIDGVDLLSDFVVTSPSNNYRVLNGAALSDIPEVPNWIIKALDNRAMPTDKMEDNHYSYKKFYTGYLLDEIVKGVDSGNRNNWIASIFGKLLRAGTNPRNAYSLIHLINDNYVSPPLENKELDTVVKSILKRFINE
;
A
#
# COMPACT_ATOMS: atom_id res chain seq x y z
N MET A 1 -14.88 -27.77 4.83
CA MET A 1 -15.63 -27.00 5.86
C MET A 1 -16.71 -26.19 5.15
N ASN A 2 -17.95 -26.10 5.68
CA ASN A 2 -18.99 -25.30 5.03
C ASN A 2 -18.75 -23.78 5.27
N ARG A 3 -19.34 -22.91 4.43
CA ARG A 3 -19.13 -21.45 4.47
C ARG A 3 -19.50 -20.83 5.81
N LEU A 4 -20.62 -21.26 6.39
CA LEU A 4 -21.09 -20.77 7.69
C LEU A 4 -20.06 -21.05 8.79
N ASN A 5 -19.48 -22.25 8.85
CA ASN A 5 -18.48 -22.60 9.85
C ASN A 5 -17.20 -21.76 9.68
N GLN A 6 -16.78 -21.48 8.44
CA GLN A 6 -15.65 -20.57 8.19
C GLN A 6 -15.91 -19.17 8.73
N VAL A 7 -17.11 -18.60 8.52
CA VAL A 7 -17.47 -17.29 9.08
C VAL A 7 -17.56 -17.32 10.61
N ILE A 8 -18.03 -18.43 11.19
CA ILE A 8 -18.04 -18.62 12.65
C ILE A 8 -16.61 -18.61 13.21
N GLU A 9 -15.66 -19.28 12.54
CA GLU A 9 -14.25 -19.26 12.95
C GLU A 9 -13.63 -17.85 12.83
N MET A 10 -14.00 -17.08 11.80
CA MET A 10 -13.58 -15.68 11.69
C MET A 10 -14.02 -14.85 12.88
N VAL A 11 -15.30 -14.92 13.27
CA VAL A 11 -15.80 -14.11 14.40
C VAL A 11 -15.26 -14.58 15.74
N ARG A 12 -15.03 -15.89 15.91
CA ARG A 12 -14.32 -16.44 17.08
C ARG A 12 -12.88 -15.94 17.17
N ALA A 13 -12.23 -15.73 16.03
CA ALA A 13 -10.90 -15.12 15.94
C ALA A 13 -10.91 -13.58 16.11
N GLY A 14 -12.04 -13.00 16.52
CA GLY A 14 -12.15 -11.58 16.83
C GLY A 14 -12.45 -10.70 15.60
N LEU A 15 -12.84 -11.27 14.46
CA LEU A 15 -13.17 -10.51 13.26
C LEU A 15 -14.63 -10.05 13.24
N TYR A 16 -14.89 -8.85 12.73
CA TYR A 16 -16.23 -8.27 12.62
C TYR A 16 -16.75 -8.36 11.19
N VAL A 17 -17.88 -9.06 11.00
CA VAL A 17 -18.43 -9.35 9.66
C VAL A 17 -19.81 -8.74 9.45
N TYR A 18 -20.21 -8.57 8.19
CA TYR A 18 -21.55 -8.11 7.81
C TYR A 18 -22.00 -8.78 6.50
N PRO A 19 -23.31 -8.91 6.25
CA PRO A 19 -23.81 -9.62 5.09
C PRO A 19 -23.86 -8.69 3.87
N ILE A 20 -23.45 -9.22 2.72
CA ILE A 20 -23.43 -8.56 1.42
C ILE A 20 -24.34 -9.33 0.48
N VAL A 21 -25.04 -8.61 -0.39
CA VAL A 21 -25.94 -9.22 -1.38
C VAL A 21 -25.19 -10.28 -2.21
N PRO A 22 -25.83 -11.40 -2.56
CA PRO A 22 -25.23 -12.43 -3.39
C PRO A 22 -24.61 -11.85 -4.67
N ASN A 23 -23.39 -12.28 -5.00
CA ASN A 23 -22.63 -11.88 -6.20
C ASN A 23 -22.32 -10.38 -6.36
N GLY A 24 -22.73 -9.53 -5.40
CA GLY A 24 -22.48 -8.09 -5.38
C GLY A 24 -21.42 -7.69 -4.34
N LYS A 25 -21.25 -6.37 -4.19
CA LYS A 25 -20.39 -5.75 -3.17
C LYS A 25 -21.16 -4.83 -2.21
N GLN A 26 -22.49 -4.77 -2.35
CA GLN A 26 -23.35 -3.92 -1.51
C GLN A 26 -23.87 -4.69 -0.30
N PRO A 27 -23.89 -4.08 0.90
CA PRO A 27 -24.55 -4.69 2.06
C PRO A 27 -26.01 -5.05 1.75
N ILE A 28 -26.53 -6.08 2.42
CA ILE A 28 -27.98 -6.33 2.43
C ILE A 28 -28.69 -5.11 3.04
N LYS A 29 -29.93 -4.85 2.62
CA LYS A 29 -30.77 -3.77 3.15
C LYS A 29 -30.71 -3.75 4.69
N ASP A 30 -30.58 -2.55 5.24
CA ASP A 30 -30.47 -2.26 6.68
C ASP A 30 -29.16 -2.70 7.36
N TYR A 31 -28.23 -3.35 6.64
CA TYR A 31 -26.88 -3.65 7.08
C TYR A 31 -25.85 -2.68 6.47
N SER A 32 -24.68 -2.60 7.10
CA SER A 32 -23.52 -1.86 6.59
C SER A 32 -22.26 -2.31 7.32
N TYR A 33 -21.09 -1.92 6.82
CA TYR A 33 -19.82 -2.18 7.50
C TYR A 33 -19.77 -1.58 8.91
N LEU A 34 -20.48 -0.47 9.18
CA LEU A 34 -20.58 0.14 10.51
C LEU A 34 -21.30 -0.78 11.50
N LYS A 35 -22.28 -1.54 11.01
CA LYS A 35 -23.07 -2.53 11.77
C LYS A 35 -22.45 -3.93 11.77
N ALA A 36 -21.19 -4.08 11.35
CA ALA A 36 -20.48 -5.36 11.42
C ALA A 36 -20.47 -5.90 12.86
N THR A 37 -20.65 -7.22 12.98
CA THR A 37 -20.96 -7.93 14.24
C THR A 37 -20.13 -9.21 14.37
N GLN A 38 -20.14 -9.74 15.60
CA GLN A 38 -19.61 -11.06 15.97
C GLN A 38 -20.71 -11.98 16.50
N ASP A 39 -21.97 -11.52 16.50
CA ASP A 39 -23.11 -12.30 16.97
C ASP A 39 -23.37 -13.51 16.04
N ILE A 40 -22.95 -14.69 16.52
CA ILE A 40 -23.10 -15.96 15.81
C ILE A 40 -24.57 -16.30 15.55
N ALA A 41 -25.50 -15.94 16.44
CA ALA A 41 -26.92 -16.23 16.24
C ALA A 41 -27.50 -15.36 15.10
N LEU A 42 -27.10 -14.09 15.03
CA LEU A 42 -27.44 -13.22 13.91
C LEU A 42 -26.83 -13.71 12.58
N ILE A 43 -25.56 -14.12 12.59
CA ILE A 43 -24.89 -14.65 11.40
C ILE A 43 -25.55 -15.93 10.89
N LYS A 44 -25.91 -16.85 11.79
CA LYS A 44 -26.66 -18.07 11.42
C LYS A 44 -27.98 -17.74 10.73
N ARG A 45 -28.72 -16.73 11.23
CA ARG A 45 -29.96 -16.26 10.60
C ARG A 45 -29.71 -15.75 9.18
N TRP A 46 -28.67 -14.95 8.95
CA TRP A 46 -28.35 -14.49 7.59
C TRP A 46 -28.17 -15.64 6.59
N PHE A 47 -27.48 -16.72 7.00
CA PHE A 47 -27.28 -17.90 6.16
C PHE A 47 -28.52 -18.77 6.01
N MET A 48 -29.48 -18.72 6.94
CA MET A 48 -30.77 -19.38 6.81
C MET A 48 -31.68 -18.63 5.84
N ASP A 49 -31.69 -17.31 5.93
CA ASP A 49 -32.55 -16.45 5.11
C ASP A 49 -32.01 -16.35 3.67
N GLU A 50 -30.69 -16.23 3.50
CA GLU A 50 -30.02 -16.17 2.20
C GLU A 50 -28.68 -16.93 2.26
N PRO A 51 -28.64 -18.22 1.87
CA PRO A 51 -27.42 -19.05 1.96
C PRO A 51 -26.25 -18.55 1.09
N ASN A 52 -26.54 -17.75 0.06
CA ASN A 52 -25.57 -17.32 -0.96
C ASN A 52 -25.03 -15.90 -0.74
N ILE A 53 -25.25 -15.30 0.43
CA ILE A 53 -24.67 -13.99 0.77
C ILE A 53 -23.17 -13.97 0.57
N ASN A 54 -22.64 -12.83 0.15
CA ASN A 54 -21.23 -12.53 0.34
C ASN A 54 -21.00 -12.02 1.77
N ILE A 55 -19.75 -12.07 2.22
CA ILE A 55 -19.32 -11.66 3.55
C ILE A 55 -18.40 -10.46 3.41
N GLY A 56 -18.79 -9.37 4.05
CA GLY A 56 -17.95 -8.21 4.27
C GLY A 56 -17.22 -8.31 5.60
N LEU A 57 -16.01 -7.76 5.65
CA LEU A 57 -15.17 -7.67 6.82
C LEU A 57 -14.89 -6.21 7.14
N ASN A 58 -15.17 -5.79 8.37
CA ASN A 58 -14.77 -4.47 8.85
C ASN A 58 -13.34 -4.56 9.38
N LEU A 59 -12.40 -3.97 8.64
CA LEU A 59 -10.96 -4.08 8.89
C LEU A 59 -10.55 -3.33 10.17
N ALA A 60 -10.97 -2.07 10.31
CA ALA A 60 -10.67 -1.25 11.49
C ALA A 60 -11.15 -1.90 12.80
N LYS A 61 -12.40 -2.36 12.85
CA LYS A 61 -12.94 -3.05 14.04
C LYS A 61 -12.22 -4.37 14.34
N SER A 62 -11.65 -4.99 13.31
CA SER A 62 -10.91 -6.25 13.43
C SER A 62 -9.40 -6.06 13.65
N ASN A 63 -8.92 -4.81 13.76
CA ASN A 63 -7.49 -4.46 13.78
C ASN A 63 -6.71 -5.07 12.61
N LEU A 64 -7.31 -5.09 11.43
CA LEU A 64 -6.71 -5.58 10.20
C LEU A 64 -6.44 -4.43 9.23
N ILE A 65 -5.45 -4.65 8.38
CA ILE A 65 -5.10 -3.81 7.24
C ILE A 65 -4.95 -4.74 6.04
N VAL A 66 -5.41 -4.29 4.89
CA VAL A 66 -5.29 -4.99 3.60
C VAL A 66 -4.48 -4.13 2.64
N VAL A 67 -3.52 -4.76 1.97
CA VAL A 67 -2.96 -4.24 0.71
C VAL A 67 -3.70 -4.95 -0.41
N ASP A 68 -4.47 -4.19 -1.18
CA ASP A 68 -5.29 -4.68 -2.29
C ASP A 68 -4.51 -4.46 -3.60
N ILE A 69 -4.16 -5.56 -4.26
CA ILE A 69 -3.42 -5.58 -5.51
C ILE A 69 -4.41 -5.86 -6.63
N ASP A 70 -4.60 -4.87 -7.48
CA ASP A 70 -5.49 -4.98 -8.63
C ASP A 70 -4.86 -5.81 -9.75
N ASN A 71 -5.68 -6.63 -10.40
CA ASN A 71 -5.31 -7.39 -11.59
C ASN A 71 -5.72 -6.65 -12.87
N HIS A 72 -5.27 -5.41 -13.04
CA HIS A 72 -5.54 -4.66 -14.25
C HIS A 72 -4.80 -5.29 -15.44
N ASN A 73 -5.46 -5.40 -16.60
CA ASN A 73 -4.92 -6.00 -17.82
C ASN A 73 -4.40 -7.45 -17.66
N ASN A 74 -4.90 -8.20 -16.67
CA ASN A 74 -4.41 -9.53 -16.30
C ASN A 74 -2.92 -9.55 -15.86
N ASP A 75 -2.43 -8.46 -15.28
CA ASP A 75 -1.06 -8.35 -14.79
C ASP A 75 -1.01 -8.02 -13.29
N LEU A 76 -0.76 -9.05 -12.47
CA LEU A 76 -0.44 -8.92 -11.05
C LEU A 76 1.05 -8.62 -10.80
N GLN A 77 1.92 -8.87 -11.78
CA GLN A 77 3.36 -8.74 -11.61
C GLN A 77 3.80 -7.28 -11.62
N ALA A 78 3.22 -6.44 -12.48
CA ALA A 78 3.53 -5.01 -12.51
C ALA A 78 3.37 -4.29 -11.14
N PRO A 79 2.22 -4.37 -10.44
CA PRO A 79 2.07 -3.71 -9.14
C PRO A 79 2.95 -4.33 -8.05
N LEU A 80 3.13 -5.66 -8.05
CA LEU A 80 4.02 -6.35 -7.10
C LEU A 80 5.49 -5.96 -7.30
N GLN A 81 5.94 -5.90 -8.55
CA GLN A 81 7.29 -5.46 -8.90
C GLN A 81 7.48 -3.98 -8.55
N SER A 82 6.47 -3.14 -8.76
CA SER A 82 6.53 -1.72 -8.38
C SER A 82 6.69 -1.53 -6.87
N LEU A 83 5.94 -2.28 -6.05
CA LEU A 83 6.16 -2.31 -4.60
C LEU A 83 7.58 -2.75 -4.25
N SER A 84 8.06 -3.85 -4.87
CA SER A 84 9.40 -4.36 -4.63
C SER A 84 10.50 -3.37 -5.01
N ASN A 85 10.35 -2.67 -6.14
CA ASN A 85 11.29 -1.67 -6.63
C ASN A 85 11.39 -0.47 -5.68
N LEU A 86 10.28 -0.08 -5.07
CA LEU A 86 10.21 0.95 -4.02
C LEU A 86 10.70 0.44 -2.64
N GLY A 87 11.19 -0.80 -2.56
CA GLY A 87 11.65 -1.43 -1.32
C GLY A 87 10.54 -1.88 -0.37
N TYR A 88 9.28 -1.81 -0.80
CA TYR A 88 8.13 -2.26 0.00
C TYR A 88 7.96 -3.77 -0.10
N LYS A 89 8.24 -4.44 1.02
CA LYS A 89 8.00 -5.88 1.16
C LYS A 89 6.59 -6.16 1.66
N LEU A 90 5.98 -7.23 1.14
CA LEU A 90 4.69 -7.78 1.58
C LEU A 90 4.89 -9.15 2.24
N PRO A 91 5.31 -9.21 3.52
CA PRO A 91 5.64 -10.45 4.20
C PRO A 91 4.39 -11.16 4.74
N SER A 92 3.31 -11.26 3.95
CA SER A 92 2.09 -11.96 4.37
C SER A 92 1.89 -13.25 3.60
N ASN A 93 1.68 -14.32 4.36
CA ASN A 93 1.32 -15.63 3.84
C ASN A 93 -0.21 -15.84 3.80
N TYR A 94 -0.98 -14.94 4.42
CA TYR A 94 -2.44 -14.93 4.33
C TYR A 94 -2.89 -14.00 3.20
N ILE A 95 -3.14 -14.60 2.05
CA ILE A 95 -3.50 -13.90 0.81
C ILE A 95 -4.85 -14.43 0.34
N GLU A 96 -5.76 -13.54 -0.02
CA GLU A 96 -7.03 -13.91 -0.66
C GLU A 96 -7.03 -13.50 -2.13
N LEU A 97 -7.44 -14.43 -3.00
CA LEU A 97 -7.81 -14.11 -4.38
C LEU A 97 -9.18 -13.43 -4.38
N THR A 98 -9.30 -12.31 -5.10
CA THR A 98 -10.55 -11.55 -5.22
C THR A 98 -11.37 -11.98 -6.43
N LYS A 99 -12.64 -11.55 -6.49
CA LYS A 99 -13.54 -11.82 -7.63
C LYS A 99 -12.98 -11.34 -8.98
N SER A 100 -12.18 -10.28 -9.00
CA SER A 100 -11.56 -9.72 -10.23
C SER A 100 -10.23 -10.39 -10.58
N GLY A 101 -9.78 -11.38 -9.81
CA GLY A 101 -8.45 -11.98 -9.96
C GLY A 101 -7.33 -11.17 -9.30
N GLY A 102 -7.65 -10.11 -8.57
CA GLY A 102 -6.71 -9.37 -7.70
C GLY A 102 -6.32 -10.15 -6.45
N LEU A 103 -5.47 -9.56 -5.60
CA LEU A 103 -5.01 -10.15 -4.35
C LEU A 103 -5.20 -9.22 -3.17
N HIS A 104 -5.80 -9.71 -2.09
CA HIS A 104 -5.76 -9.05 -0.79
C HIS A 104 -4.67 -9.67 0.09
N TYR A 105 -3.67 -8.87 0.45
CA TYR A 105 -2.67 -9.24 1.47
C TYR A 105 -3.10 -8.70 2.82
N TYR A 106 -3.35 -9.60 3.78
CA TYR A 106 -3.81 -9.21 5.11
C TYR A 106 -2.65 -9.03 6.08
N PHE A 107 -2.79 -8.04 6.96
CA PHE A 107 -1.88 -7.75 8.05
C PHE A 107 -2.66 -7.40 9.32
N ARG A 108 -2.09 -7.72 10.48
CA ARG A 108 -2.66 -7.41 11.78
C ARG A 108 -1.95 -6.23 12.44
N SER A 109 -2.71 -5.29 12.97
CA SER A 109 -2.20 -4.20 13.77
C SER A 109 -2.33 -4.52 15.26
N ASN A 110 -1.27 -4.29 16.03
CA ASN A 110 -1.30 -4.33 17.49
C ASN A 110 -1.88 -3.06 18.13
N LYS A 111 -2.15 -2.03 17.32
CA LYS A 111 -2.77 -0.77 17.73
C LYS A 111 -4.14 -0.58 17.04
N PRO A 112 -5.07 0.14 17.66
CA PRO A 112 -6.32 0.52 17.00
C PRO A 112 -6.06 1.21 15.66
N VAL A 113 -6.68 0.70 14.60
CA VAL A 113 -6.55 1.25 13.24
C VAL A 113 -7.75 2.13 12.93
N LYS A 114 -7.52 3.31 12.35
CA LYS A 114 -8.61 4.16 11.86
C LYS A 114 -9.12 3.61 10.53
N PRO A 115 -10.44 3.65 10.26
CA PRO A 115 -10.95 3.28 8.95
C PRO A 115 -10.43 4.28 7.91
N THR A 116 -9.65 3.79 6.95
CA THR A 116 -9.01 4.61 5.92
C THR A 116 -8.94 3.80 4.63
N ARG A 117 -9.12 4.48 3.51
CA ARG A 117 -8.96 3.92 2.17
C ARG A 117 -8.06 4.85 1.40
N LYS A 118 -6.86 4.37 1.07
CA LYS A 118 -5.89 5.08 0.25
C LYS A 118 -5.83 4.40 -1.09
N THR A 119 -6.64 4.90 -2.01
CA THR A 119 -6.68 4.42 -3.40
C THR A 119 -5.45 4.92 -4.15
N LYS A 120 -4.92 4.13 -5.09
CA LYS A 120 -3.74 4.48 -5.89
C LYS A 120 -2.56 4.90 -5.01
N PHE A 121 -2.26 4.12 -3.98
CA PHE A 121 -1.03 4.34 -3.20
C PHE A 121 0.19 4.29 -4.11
N ILE A 122 0.18 3.31 -5.01
CA ILE A 122 0.85 3.32 -6.30
C ILE A 122 -0.14 2.76 -7.34
N ASP A 123 0.22 2.79 -8.62
CA ASP A 123 -0.63 2.20 -9.66
C ASP A 123 -0.89 0.72 -9.39
N GLY A 124 -2.17 0.32 -9.44
CA GLY A 124 -2.62 -1.05 -9.14
C GLY A 124 -2.51 -1.49 -7.67
N VAL A 125 -2.25 -0.57 -6.73
CA VAL A 125 -2.16 -0.90 -5.30
C VAL A 125 -2.93 0.09 -4.42
N ASP A 126 -3.86 -0.45 -3.65
CA ASP A 126 -4.66 0.25 -2.65
C ASP A 126 -4.28 -0.19 -1.23
N LEU A 127 -4.34 0.74 -0.26
CA LEU A 127 -4.20 0.43 1.17
C LEU A 127 -5.53 0.64 1.88
N LEU A 128 -6.04 -0.42 2.50
CA LEU A 128 -7.38 -0.47 3.06
C LEU A 128 -7.33 -0.83 4.55
N SER A 129 -7.99 -0.03 5.37
CA SER A 129 -8.29 -0.33 6.77
C SER A 129 -9.75 -0.06 7.12
N ASP A 130 -10.60 0.22 6.12
CA ASP A 130 -12.04 0.40 6.29
C ASP A 130 -12.78 -0.95 6.25
N PHE A 131 -13.05 -1.50 5.07
CA PHE A 131 -13.76 -2.74 4.86
C PHE A 131 -13.47 -3.36 3.50
N VAL A 132 -13.63 -4.68 3.41
CA VAL A 132 -13.47 -5.45 2.18
C VAL A 132 -14.53 -6.55 2.09
N VAL A 133 -14.77 -7.07 0.88
CA VAL A 133 -15.38 -8.40 0.70
C VAL A 133 -14.29 -9.44 0.88
N THR A 134 -14.56 -10.50 1.65
CA THR A 134 -13.55 -11.49 2.06
C THR A 134 -14.00 -12.92 1.78
N SER A 135 -13.09 -13.88 1.85
CA SER A 135 -13.44 -15.29 1.87
C SER A 135 -14.31 -15.59 3.11
N PRO A 136 -15.34 -16.46 3.02
CA PRO A 136 -15.68 -17.36 1.92
C PRO A 136 -16.80 -16.86 1.01
N SER A 137 -16.76 -15.59 0.58
CA SER A 137 -17.65 -15.07 -0.47
C SER A 137 -17.47 -15.77 -1.82
N ASN A 138 -18.46 -15.68 -2.70
CA ASN A 138 -18.37 -16.27 -4.04
C ASN A 138 -17.20 -15.67 -4.83
N ASN A 139 -16.32 -16.52 -5.37
CA ASN A 139 -15.09 -16.15 -6.07
C ASN A 139 -14.05 -15.42 -5.20
N TYR A 140 -14.15 -15.53 -3.87
CA TYR A 140 -13.09 -15.14 -2.93
C TYR A 140 -12.54 -16.37 -2.21
N ARG A 141 -11.23 -16.59 -2.28
CA ARG A 141 -10.60 -17.75 -1.63
C ARG A 141 -9.25 -17.40 -1.04
N VAL A 142 -8.99 -17.95 0.15
CA VAL A 142 -7.66 -17.96 0.74
C VAL A 142 -6.75 -18.85 -0.10
N LEU A 143 -5.58 -18.33 -0.46
CA LEU A 143 -4.56 -19.05 -1.20
C LEU A 143 -3.72 -19.91 -0.25
N ASN A 144 -3.15 -20.99 -0.78
CA ASN A 144 -2.19 -21.88 -0.09
C ASN A 144 -2.67 -22.46 1.26
N GLY A 145 -3.98 -22.45 1.53
CA GLY A 145 -4.56 -23.02 2.75
C GLY A 145 -4.18 -22.29 4.04
N ALA A 146 -3.77 -21.02 3.95
CA ALA A 146 -3.39 -20.23 5.12
C ALA A 146 -4.55 -20.08 6.14
N ALA A 147 -4.22 -20.08 7.41
CA ALA A 147 -5.13 -19.87 8.52
C ALA A 147 -5.10 -18.41 8.98
N LEU A 148 -6.16 -17.96 9.66
CA LEU A 148 -6.23 -16.59 10.22
C LEU A 148 -5.09 -16.27 11.21
N SER A 149 -4.51 -17.31 11.83
CA SER A 149 -3.32 -17.21 12.70
C SER A 149 -2.04 -16.87 11.93
N ASP A 150 -2.02 -17.08 10.61
CA ASP A 150 -0.86 -16.82 9.76
C ASP A 150 -0.81 -15.37 9.26
N ILE A 151 -1.81 -14.54 9.62
CA ILE A 151 -1.83 -13.12 9.33
C ILE A 151 -0.70 -12.46 10.15
N PRO A 152 0.36 -11.94 9.51
CA PRO A 152 1.51 -11.37 10.20
C PRO A 152 1.18 -10.00 10.80
N GLU A 153 2.07 -9.51 11.67
CA GLU A 153 2.05 -8.11 12.10
C GLU A 153 2.30 -7.18 10.89
N VAL A 154 1.61 -6.05 10.88
CA VAL A 154 1.71 -5.06 9.82
C VAL A 154 3.11 -4.40 9.78
N PRO A 155 3.78 -4.36 8.61
CA PRO A 155 5.02 -3.61 8.45
C PRO A 155 4.85 -2.11 8.74
N ASN A 156 5.89 -1.51 9.33
CA ASN A 156 5.91 -0.08 9.65
C ASN A 156 5.64 0.85 8.44
N TRP A 157 6.02 0.43 7.24
CA TRP A 157 5.80 1.25 6.04
C TRP A 157 4.31 1.40 5.71
N ILE A 158 3.50 0.35 5.94
CA ILE A 158 2.04 0.38 5.69
C ILE A 158 1.38 1.33 6.69
N ILE A 159 1.77 1.26 7.97
CA ILE A 159 1.27 2.18 9.01
C ILE A 159 1.57 3.62 8.60
N LYS A 160 2.83 3.93 8.26
CA LYS A 160 3.23 5.27 7.82
C LYS A 160 2.48 5.71 6.57
N ALA A 161 2.29 4.81 5.60
CA ALA A 161 1.58 5.11 4.37
C ALA A 161 0.10 5.44 4.61
N LEU A 162 -0.56 4.76 5.55
CA LEU A 162 -1.94 5.05 5.96
C LEU A 162 -2.06 6.35 6.76
N ASP A 163 -1.11 6.65 7.63
CA ASP A 163 -1.09 7.89 8.44
C ASP A 163 -0.73 9.14 7.63
N ASN A 164 0.10 8.98 6.59
CA ASN A 164 0.51 10.07 5.71
C ASN A 164 -0.67 10.56 4.85
N ARG A 165 -1.30 11.65 5.29
CA ARG A 165 -2.31 12.42 4.55
C ARG A 165 -1.78 13.09 3.27
N ALA A 166 -0.45 13.17 3.13
CA ALA A 166 0.20 13.72 1.95
C ALA A 166 0.65 12.59 1.03
N MET A 167 -0.24 12.17 0.13
CA MET A 167 0.22 11.81 -1.21
C MET A 167 -0.23 12.94 -2.13
N PRO A 168 0.58 13.33 -3.13
CA PRO A 168 0.09 14.20 -4.19
C PRO A 168 -1.09 13.49 -4.84
N THR A 169 -2.30 13.94 -4.55
CA THR A 169 -3.46 13.53 -5.33
C THR A 169 -3.30 14.14 -6.72
N ASP A 170 -3.61 13.41 -7.79
CA ASP A 170 -3.74 13.86 -9.20
C ASP A 170 -4.69 15.07 -9.42
N LYS A 171 -5.09 15.77 -8.35
CA LYS A 171 -6.01 16.91 -8.35
C LYS A 171 -5.34 18.25 -8.63
N MET A 172 -4.01 18.32 -8.72
CA MET A 172 -3.33 19.53 -9.19
C MET A 172 -3.17 19.43 -10.70
N GLU A 173 -4.07 20.07 -11.45
CA GLU A 173 -3.87 20.32 -12.87
C GLU A 173 -2.64 21.21 -13.07
N ASP A 174 -1.93 20.98 -14.18
CA ASP A 174 -0.79 21.78 -14.65
C ASP A 174 -1.29 23.16 -15.08
N ASN A 175 -1.68 23.98 -14.10
CA ASN A 175 -2.04 25.36 -14.33
C ASN A 175 -0.75 26.10 -14.71
N HIS A 176 -0.70 26.57 -15.95
CA HIS A 176 0.40 27.35 -16.52
C HIS A 176 0.46 28.75 -15.88
N TYR A 177 0.72 28.81 -14.57
CA TYR A 177 1.01 30.06 -13.90
C TYR A 177 2.40 30.52 -14.31
N SER A 178 2.50 31.74 -14.84
CA SER A 178 3.79 32.42 -15.02
C SER A 178 4.31 32.84 -13.64
N TYR A 179 5.23 32.08 -13.07
CA TYR A 179 5.95 32.44 -11.86
C TYR A 179 7.47 32.38 -12.08
N LYS A 180 8.20 33.21 -11.34
CA LYS A 180 9.66 33.22 -11.38
C LYS A 180 10.19 31.95 -10.74
N LYS A 181 10.92 31.15 -11.51
CA LYS A 181 11.51 29.90 -11.04
C LYS A 181 12.93 30.13 -10.54
N PHE A 182 13.19 29.67 -9.31
CA PHE A 182 14.53 29.72 -8.70
C PHE A 182 15.28 28.41 -8.94
N TYR A 183 16.60 28.43 -8.72
CA TYR A 183 17.48 27.26 -8.86
C TYR A 183 16.93 26.02 -8.15
N THR A 184 16.48 26.18 -6.90
CA THR A 184 15.89 25.10 -6.11
C THR A 184 14.61 24.54 -6.74
N GLY A 185 13.79 25.38 -7.39
CA GLY A 185 12.61 24.93 -8.12
C GLY A 185 12.97 24.06 -9.33
N TYR A 186 14.00 24.43 -10.10
CA TYR A 186 14.50 23.58 -11.19
C TYR A 186 15.06 22.25 -10.67
N LEU A 187 15.76 22.27 -9.55
CA LEU A 187 16.30 21.06 -8.92
C LEU A 187 15.18 20.11 -8.46
N LEU A 188 14.14 20.62 -7.81
CA LEU A 188 13.02 19.80 -7.36
C LEU A 188 12.30 19.14 -8.54
N ASP A 189 12.05 19.87 -9.62
CA ASP A 189 11.42 19.31 -10.82
C ASP A 189 12.30 18.26 -11.51
N GLU A 190 13.62 18.46 -11.51
CA GLU A 190 14.56 17.49 -12.03
C GLU A 190 14.57 16.20 -11.19
N ILE A 191 14.52 16.31 -9.87
CA ILE A 191 14.41 15.17 -8.95
C ILE A 191 13.13 14.38 -9.26
N VAL A 192 11.99 15.06 -9.38
CA VAL A 192 10.69 14.40 -9.62
C VAL A 192 10.63 13.74 -10.99
N LYS A 193 11.29 14.32 -12.01
CA LYS A 193 11.40 13.69 -13.34
C LYS A 193 12.17 12.35 -13.31
N GLY A 194 13.11 12.20 -12.37
CA GLY A 194 13.86 10.96 -12.20
C GLY A 194 14.80 10.61 -13.35
N VAL A 195 15.32 9.38 -13.33
CA VAL A 195 16.22 8.83 -14.36
C VAL A 195 16.09 7.31 -14.49
N ASP A 196 16.10 6.83 -15.73
CA ASP A 196 16.09 5.41 -16.08
C ASP A 196 17.51 4.82 -16.22
N SER A 197 17.57 3.52 -16.56
CA SER A 197 18.82 2.77 -16.67
C SER A 197 19.81 3.40 -17.67
N GLY A 198 21.11 3.38 -17.34
CA GLY A 198 22.20 3.84 -18.21
C GLY A 198 22.94 5.09 -17.72
N ASN A 199 22.29 6.00 -16.97
CA ASN A 199 22.92 7.26 -16.51
C ASN A 199 22.73 7.57 -15.01
N ARG A 200 22.28 6.59 -14.23
CA ARG A 200 21.88 6.73 -12.82
C ARG A 200 22.98 7.30 -11.92
N ASN A 201 24.21 6.78 -12.03
CA ASN A 201 25.35 7.23 -11.22
C ASN A 201 25.68 8.71 -11.45
N ASN A 202 25.75 9.13 -12.71
CA ASN A 202 26.04 10.52 -13.06
C ASN A 202 24.90 11.45 -12.64
N TRP A 203 23.66 10.99 -12.80
CA TRP A 203 22.49 11.75 -12.38
C TRP A 203 22.44 11.92 -10.86
N ILE A 204 22.64 10.86 -10.07
CA ILE A 204 22.73 10.93 -8.60
C ILE A 204 23.86 11.86 -8.16
N ALA A 205 25.04 11.74 -8.78
CA ALA A 205 26.17 12.64 -8.50
C ALA A 205 25.81 14.11 -8.74
N SER A 206 25.11 14.38 -9.85
CA SER A 206 24.62 15.69 -10.23
C SER A 206 23.59 16.22 -9.21
N ILE A 207 22.55 15.44 -8.89
CA ILE A 207 21.51 15.83 -7.92
C ILE A 207 22.11 16.09 -6.55
N PHE A 208 22.98 15.21 -6.06
CA PHE A 208 23.63 15.39 -4.76
C PHE A 208 24.49 16.65 -4.73
N GLY A 209 25.29 16.90 -5.78
CA GLY A 209 26.07 18.14 -5.90
C GLY A 209 25.20 19.40 -6.00
N LYS A 210 24.04 19.33 -6.66
CA LYS A 210 23.07 20.43 -6.73
C LYS A 210 22.41 20.71 -5.39
N LEU A 211 22.10 19.67 -4.60
CA LEU A 211 21.59 19.82 -3.22
C LEU A 211 22.59 20.57 -2.33
N LEU A 212 23.88 20.20 -2.41
CA LEU A 212 24.94 20.88 -1.66
C LEU A 212 25.10 22.35 -2.09
N ARG A 213 25.12 22.61 -3.40
CA ARG A 213 25.18 23.98 -3.94
C ARG A 213 23.96 24.84 -3.62
N ALA A 214 22.80 24.23 -3.43
CA ALA A 214 21.62 24.91 -2.91
C ALA A 214 21.74 25.29 -1.42
N GLY A 215 22.83 24.91 -0.74
CA GLY A 215 23.08 25.20 0.67
C GLY A 215 22.54 24.13 1.63
N THR A 216 22.16 22.94 1.12
CA THR A 216 21.68 21.85 1.98
C THR A 216 22.83 21.31 2.81
N ASN A 217 22.64 21.19 4.13
CA ASN A 217 23.62 20.55 5.01
C ASN A 217 23.97 19.13 4.50
N PRO A 218 25.25 18.74 4.45
CA PRO A 218 25.66 17.44 3.91
C PRO A 218 24.94 16.22 4.49
N ARG A 219 24.63 16.22 5.79
CA ARG A 219 23.90 15.12 6.43
C ARG A 219 22.46 15.04 5.92
N ASN A 220 21.80 16.19 5.76
CA ASN A 220 20.45 16.26 5.21
C ASN A 220 20.43 15.89 3.73
N ALA A 221 21.41 16.38 2.95
CA ALA A 221 21.56 16.00 1.55
C ALA A 221 21.78 14.49 1.40
N TYR A 222 22.54 13.86 2.32
CA TYR A 222 22.74 12.41 2.33
C TYR A 222 21.43 11.67 2.65
N SER A 223 20.67 12.10 3.64
CA SER A 223 19.36 11.50 3.90
C SER A 223 18.39 11.68 2.71
N LEU A 224 18.41 12.84 2.07
CA LEU A 224 17.55 13.12 0.91
C LEU A 224 17.95 12.29 -0.31
N ILE A 225 19.23 12.09 -0.59
CA ILE A 225 19.64 11.36 -1.80
C ILE A 225 19.29 9.87 -1.73
N HIS A 226 19.26 9.29 -0.53
CA HIS A 226 18.74 7.93 -0.32
C HIS A 226 17.25 7.84 -0.67
N LEU A 227 16.45 8.78 -0.17
CA LEU A 227 15.02 8.85 -0.54
C LEU A 227 14.84 9.09 -2.05
N ILE A 228 15.67 9.93 -2.65
CA ILE A 228 15.60 10.21 -4.09
C ILE A 228 15.95 8.97 -4.91
N ASN A 229 17.01 8.25 -4.55
CA ASN A 229 17.40 7.01 -5.20
C ASN A 229 16.26 5.97 -5.16
N ASP A 230 15.65 5.79 -4.00
CA ASP A 230 14.61 4.78 -3.81
C ASP A 230 13.29 5.10 -4.54
N ASN A 231 13.01 6.39 -4.79
CA ASN A 231 11.71 6.83 -5.33
C ASN A 231 11.77 7.33 -6.79
N TYR A 232 12.92 7.78 -7.28
CA TYR A 232 13.03 8.46 -8.59
C TYR A 232 14.15 7.91 -9.50
N VAL A 233 14.82 6.83 -9.13
CA VAL A 233 15.86 6.17 -9.95
C VAL A 233 15.44 4.75 -10.29
N SER A 234 15.44 4.39 -11.57
CA SER A 234 14.98 3.07 -12.04
C SER A 234 16.05 2.30 -12.84
N PRO A 235 16.52 1.12 -12.38
CA PRO A 235 16.37 0.61 -11.01
C PRO A 235 17.21 1.45 -10.03
N PRO A 236 16.90 1.44 -8.72
CA PRO A 236 17.70 2.16 -7.73
C PRO A 236 19.14 1.64 -7.70
N LEU A 237 20.09 2.51 -7.31
CA LEU A 237 21.46 2.09 -7.02
C LEU A 237 21.51 1.32 -5.70
N GLU A 238 22.40 0.35 -5.59
CA GLU A 238 22.66 -0.31 -4.31
C GLU A 238 23.30 0.67 -3.31
N ASN A 239 23.03 0.50 -2.01
CA ASN A 239 23.53 1.39 -0.96
C ASN A 239 25.06 1.61 -1.01
N LYS A 240 25.83 0.57 -1.31
CA LYS A 240 27.30 0.68 -1.41
C LYS A 240 27.73 1.53 -2.60
N GLU A 241 27.04 1.40 -3.73
CA GLU A 241 27.29 2.17 -4.93
C GLU A 241 26.90 3.64 -4.72
N LEU A 242 25.70 3.88 -4.18
CA LEU A 242 25.22 5.21 -3.80
C LEU A 242 26.17 5.93 -2.83
N ASP A 243 26.60 5.24 -1.75
CA ASP A 243 27.55 5.78 -0.78
C ASP A 243 28.88 6.17 -1.42
N THR A 244 29.35 5.40 -2.40
CA THR A 244 30.60 5.68 -3.12
C THR A 244 30.49 6.96 -3.93
N VAL A 245 29.38 7.13 -4.65
CA VAL A 245 29.09 8.35 -5.43
C VAL A 245 29.01 9.57 -4.50
N VAL A 246 28.23 9.47 -3.41
CA VAL A 246 28.04 10.56 -2.46
C VAL A 246 29.36 10.97 -1.80
N LYS A 247 30.16 10.00 -1.31
CA LYS A 247 31.46 10.29 -0.69
C LYS A 247 32.40 11.02 -1.65
N SER A 248 32.42 10.61 -2.92
CA SER A 248 33.24 11.25 -3.96
C SER A 248 32.85 12.71 -4.16
N ILE A 249 31.56 13.00 -4.30
CA ILE A 249 31.06 14.37 -4.50
C ILE A 249 31.23 15.22 -3.24
N LEU A 250 30.94 14.68 -2.06
CA LEU A 250 31.13 15.40 -0.80
C LEU A 250 32.59 15.78 -0.58
N LYS A 251 33.53 14.88 -0.88
CA LYS A 251 34.97 15.18 -0.81
C LYS A 251 35.34 16.33 -1.75
N ARG A 252 34.81 16.37 -2.97
CA ARG A 252 35.07 17.48 -3.90
C ARG A 252 34.52 18.80 -3.37
N PHE A 253 33.26 18.80 -2.93
CA PHE A 253 32.59 20.00 -2.41
C PHE A 253 33.26 20.62 -1.18
N ILE A 254 33.83 19.81 -0.28
CA ILE A 254 34.54 20.32 0.91
C ILE A 254 35.90 20.96 0.56
N ASN A 255 36.49 20.55 -0.57
CA ASN A 255 37.80 21.04 -1.01
C ASN A 255 37.71 22.16 -2.07
N GLU A 256 36.49 22.62 -2.39
CA GLU A 256 36.19 23.79 -3.23
C GLU A 256 36.04 25.05 -2.37
#